data_AF-A0A6L8Q8F6-F1
#
_entry.id   AF-A0A6L8Q8F6-F1
#
_cell.length_a   1.000
_cell.length_b   1.000
_cell.length_c   1.000
_cell.angle_alpha   90.00
_cell.angle_beta   90.00
_cell.angle_gamma   90.00
#
_symmetry.space_group_name_H-M   'P 1'
#
loop_
_entity.id
_entity.type
_entity.pdbx_description
1 polymer ?
#
loop_
_entity_poly.entity_id
_entity_poly.type
_entity_poly.pdbx_seq_one_letter_code
_entity_poly.pdbx_strand_id
1 'polypeptide(L)'
;MHKLSAILITILLCFMMVVSIAKAEEDCLSLSDKPVKLEAWLSKRYEKYLRSIRKDLGGMGNTRVALFVYPTENPSRVVAIGRCVPVYIAQHILTKAEEYKLGTTHLVNQGFVSSNWAGIGTSLFSENSMSAITPQQLAALKDETLDTESFQEMYRSLTRQPEKVPAFGLMLDNPKYMVPNGTGK
;
A
#
# COMPACT_ATOMS: atom_id res chain seq x y z
N MET A 1 -16.20 -19.52 -51.16
CA MET A 1 -15.93 -18.26 -50.44
C MET A 1 -16.67 -18.17 -49.11
N HIS A 2 -17.98 -18.45 -49.04
CA HIS A 2 -18.77 -18.37 -47.80
C HIS A 2 -18.27 -19.23 -46.63
N LYS A 3 -17.76 -20.44 -46.87
CA LYS A 3 -17.24 -21.33 -45.80
C LYS A 3 -15.95 -20.82 -45.16
N LEU A 4 -15.08 -20.17 -45.95
CA LEU A 4 -13.80 -19.63 -45.46
C LEU A 4 -14.03 -18.37 -44.62
N SER A 5 -15.00 -17.54 -45.02
CA SER A 5 -15.44 -16.36 -44.26
C SER A 5 -16.08 -16.75 -42.92
N ALA A 6 -16.91 -17.80 -42.89
CA ALA A 6 -17.50 -18.29 -41.66
C ALA A 6 -16.44 -18.77 -40.65
N ILE A 7 -15.44 -19.54 -41.12
CA ILE A 7 -14.33 -20.01 -40.26
C ILE A 7 -13.53 -18.84 -39.69
N LEU A 8 -13.24 -17.83 -40.51
CA LEU A 8 -12.49 -16.65 -40.07
C LEU A 8 -13.28 -15.86 -39.00
N ILE A 9 -14.59 -15.73 -39.16
CA ILE A 9 -15.47 -15.07 -38.19
C ILE A 9 -15.54 -15.88 -36.89
N THR A 10 -15.59 -17.21 -36.96
CA THR A 10 -15.57 -18.07 -35.76
C THR A 10 -14.24 -17.98 -35.02
N ILE A 11 -13.10 -17.93 -35.74
CA ILE A 11 -11.78 -17.75 -35.13
C ILE A 11 -11.68 -16.37 -34.46
N LEU A 12 -12.18 -15.32 -35.11
CA LEU A 12 -12.19 -13.96 -34.56
C LEU A 12 -13.07 -13.86 -33.30
N LEU A 13 -14.25 -14.50 -33.30
CA LEU A 13 -15.14 -14.59 -32.14
C LEU A 13 -14.53 -15.39 -30.98
N CYS A 14 -13.84 -16.50 -31.27
CA CYS A 14 -13.11 -17.25 -30.26
C CYS A 14 -11.97 -16.42 -29.65
N PHE A 15 -11.25 -15.64 -30.47
CA PHE A 15 -10.16 -14.79 -29.99
C PHE A 15 -10.66 -13.68 -29.05
N MET A 16 -11.87 -13.15 -29.28
CA MET A 16 -12.50 -12.14 -28.41
C MET A 16 -12.94 -12.70 -27.04
N MET A 17 -13.26 -14.00 -26.96
CA MET A 17 -13.65 -14.65 -25.70
C MET A 17 -12.47 -14.95 -24.75
N VAL A 18 -11.22 -14.93 -25.25
CA VAL A 18 -10.03 -15.24 -24.42
C VAL A 18 -9.49 -14.01 -23.66
N VAL A 19 -9.99 -12.80 -23.95
CA VAL A 19 -9.38 -11.55 -23.43
C VAL A 19 -10.05 -11.03 -22.15
N SER A 20 -10.88 -11.83 -21.48
CA SER A 20 -11.34 -11.52 -20.12
C SER A 20 -10.23 -11.76 -19.09
N ILE A 21 -9.15 -10.98 -19.18
CA ILE A 21 -8.15 -10.88 -18.11
C ILE A 21 -8.79 -10.02 -17.01
N ALA A 22 -9.59 -10.65 -16.15
CA ALA A 22 -9.83 -10.11 -14.84
C ALA A 22 -8.45 -9.86 -14.21
N LYS A 23 -8.17 -8.62 -13.79
CA LYS A 23 -6.98 -8.33 -12.99
C LYS A 23 -7.17 -8.99 -11.63
N ALA A 24 -6.90 -10.28 -11.56
CA ALA A 24 -6.80 -11.00 -10.32
C ALA A 24 -5.71 -10.32 -9.49
N GLU A 25 -6.07 -9.92 -8.29
CA GLU A 25 -5.11 -9.51 -7.29
C GLU A 25 -4.11 -10.67 -7.10
N GLU A 26 -2.82 -10.48 -7.42
CA GLU A 26 -1.81 -11.53 -7.26
C GLU A 26 -1.87 -12.14 -5.86
N ASP A 27 -1.82 -13.46 -5.74
CA ASP A 27 -1.76 -14.12 -4.44
C ASP A 27 -0.49 -13.69 -3.69
N CYS A 28 -0.61 -13.56 -2.36
CA CYS A 28 0.54 -13.22 -1.53
C CYS A 28 1.55 -14.36 -1.52
N LEU A 29 2.71 -14.13 -2.16
CA LEU A 29 3.83 -15.06 -2.11
C LEU A 29 4.36 -15.24 -0.69
N SER A 30 5.00 -16.38 -0.45
CA SER A 30 5.66 -16.65 0.82
C SER A 30 6.74 -15.60 1.12
N LEU A 31 6.94 -15.29 2.40
CA LEU A 31 7.95 -14.31 2.83
C LEU A 31 9.39 -14.74 2.51
N SER A 32 9.64 -16.04 2.41
CA SER A 32 10.93 -16.59 1.98
C SER A 32 11.22 -16.28 0.52
N ASP A 33 10.19 -16.26 -0.32
CA ASP A 33 10.34 -15.94 -1.75
C ASP A 33 10.40 -14.42 -1.96
N LYS A 34 9.62 -13.66 -1.19
CA LYS A 34 9.50 -12.20 -1.32
C LYS A 34 9.47 -11.50 0.04
N PRO A 35 10.66 -11.16 0.59
CA PRO A 35 10.77 -10.38 1.82
C PRO A 35 10.07 -9.02 1.70
N VAL A 36 9.54 -8.52 2.82
CA VAL A 36 8.93 -7.18 2.88
C VAL A 36 10.01 -6.12 2.69
N LYS A 37 9.87 -5.27 1.69
CA LYS A 37 10.74 -4.10 1.52
C LYS A 37 10.24 -2.99 2.44
N LEU A 38 11.04 -2.62 3.43
CA LEU A 38 10.74 -1.54 4.38
C LEU A 38 11.60 -0.32 4.05
N GLU A 39 10.97 0.79 3.73
CA GLU A 39 11.63 2.08 3.52
C GLU A 39 11.27 3.06 4.64
N ALA A 40 12.27 3.64 5.30
CA ALA A 40 12.05 4.62 6.37
C ALA A 40 12.78 5.92 6.08
N TRP A 41 12.02 7.02 6.08
CA TRP A 41 12.54 8.39 6.03
C TRP A 41 12.66 8.93 7.46
N LEU A 42 13.89 9.17 7.87
CA LEU A 42 14.25 9.54 9.22
C LEU A 42 14.73 10.99 9.27
N SER A 43 14.46 11.67 10.38
CA SER A 43 15.01 12.99 10.66
C SER A 43 16.54 13.00 10.57
N LYS A 44 17.11 14.13 10.15
CA LYS A 44 18.56 14.34 10.07
C LYS A 44 19.30 14.00 11.37
N ARG A 45 18.68 14.20 12.54
CA ARG A 45 19.28 13.84 13.84
C ARG A 45 19.61 12.35 13.99
N TYR A 46 18.95 11.47 13.22
CA TYR A 46 19.17 10.03 13.25
C TYR A 46 20.27 9.54 12.29
N GLU A 47 20.89 10.43 11.52
CA GLU A 47 21.92 10.10 10.52
C GLU A 47 23.09 9.30 11.13
N LYS A 48 23.51 9.64 12.36
CA LYS A 48 24.59 8.94 13.08
C LYS A 48 24.19 7.54 13.57
N TYR A 49 22.89 7.23 13.59
CA TYR A 49 22.32 6.00 14.15
C TYR A 49 21.75 5.06 13.08
N LEU A 50 21.92 5.36 11.78
CA LEU A 50 21.32 4.58 10.69
C LEU A 50 21.68 3.07 10.75
N ARG A 51 22.88 2.72 11.22
CA ARG A 51 23.27 1.30 11.34
C ARG A 51 22.47 0.57 12.41
N SER A 52 22.28 1.17 13.59
CA SER A 52 21.50 0.56 14.68
C SER A 52 20.02 0.53 14.31
N ILE A 53 19.50 1.61 13.73
CA ILE A 53 18.10 1.70 13.28
C ILE A 53 17.79 0.65 12.21
N ARG A 54 18.71 0.44 11.24
CA ARG A 54 18.53 -0.61 10.22
C ARG A 54 18.41 -2.00 10.85
N LYS A 55 19.23 -2.29 11.88
CA LYS A 55 19.20 -3.57 12.59
C LYS A 55 17.90 -3.74 13.38
N ASP A 56 17.45 -2.68 14.02
CA ASP A 56 16.22 -2.67 14.82
C ASP A 56 14.95 -2.83 13.96
N LEU A 57 14.83 -2.04 12.88
CA LEU A 57 13.74 -2.18 11.92
C LEU A 57 13.74 -3.54 11.21
N GLY A 58 14.93 -4.11 10.97
CA GLY A 58 15.07 -5.43 10.35
C GLY A 58 15.00 -6.61 11.33
N GLY A 59 14.80 -6.36 12.62
CA GLY A 59 14.91 -7.36 13.68
C GLY A 59 13.87 -8.49 13.61
N MET A 60 12.75 -8.24 12.91
CA MET A 60 11.66 -9.22 12.76
C MET A 60 11.94 -10.29 11.69
N GLY A 61 13.05 -10.20 10.96
CA GLY A 61 13.35 -11.11 9.84
C GLY A 61 12.41 -10.90 8.65
N ASN A 62 12.69 -11.56 7.52
CA ASN A 62 11.89 -11.44 6.28
C ASN A 62 11.66 -10.00 5.78
N THR A 63 12.58 -9.09 6.13
CA THR A 63 12.54 -7.68 5.72
C THR A 63 13.82 -7.26 5.02
N ARG A 64 13.71 -6.40 4.00
CA ARG A 64 14.82 -5.66 3.40
C ARG A 64 14.65 -4.18 3.74
N VAL A 65 15.55 -3.64 4.58
CA VAL A 65 15.42 -2.29 5.11
C VAL A 65 16.28 -1.29 4.34
N ALA A 66 15.66 -0.27 3.78
CA ALA A 66 16.31 0.91 3.23
C ALA A 66 15.96 2.14 4.07
N LEU A 67 16.99 2.95 4.38
CA LEU A 67 16.84 4.15 5.20
C LEU A 67 17.23 5.36 4.37
N PHE A 68 16.42 6.41 4.52
CA PHE A 68 16.64 7.70 3.88
C PHE A 68 16.69 8.77 4.98
N VAL A 69 17.57 9.75 4.79
CA VAL A 69 17.66 10.89 5.70
C VAL A 69 16.85 12.03 5.09
N TYR A 70 15.82 12.46 5.79
CA TYR A 70 15.08 13.66 5.46
C TYR A 70 15.92 14.88 5.86
N PRO A 71 16.09 15.90 4.99
CA PRO A 71 17.00 17.02 5.26
C PRO A 71 16.64 17.85 6.49
N THR A 72 15.39 17.79 6.95
CA THR A 72 14.88 18.57 8.09
C THR A 72 14.57 17.67 9.30
N GLU A 73 14.21 18.32 10.41
CA GLU A 73 13.99 17.64 11.69
C GLU A 73 12.76 16.74 11.73
N ASN A 74 11.74 17.03 10.92
CA ASN A 74 10.44 16.37 11.01
C ASN A 74 10.07 15.76 9.65
N PRO A 75 10.26 14.44 9.46
CA PRO A 75 9.73 13.74 8.30
C PRO A 75 8.19 13.75 8.33
N SER A 76 7.59 13.28 7.24
CA SER A 76 6.15 13.08 7.16
C SER A 76 5.66 12.13 8.28
N ARG A 77 4.39 12.25 8.67
CA ARG A 77 3.75 11.36 9.68
C ARG A 77 2.85 10.32 9.01
N VAL A 78 3.29 9.86 7.84
CA VAL A 78 2.57 8.96 6.95
C VAL A 78 3.21 7.58 7.01
N VAL A 79 2.37 6.56 7.19
CA VAL A 79 2.77 5.15 7.09
C VAL A 79 1.99 4.48 5.96
N ALA A 80 2.66 3.59 5.26
CA ALA A 80 2.08 2.84 4.15
C ALA A 80 2.41 1.36 4.32
N ILE A 81 1.41 0.49 4.23
CA ILE A 81 1.56 -0.95 4.46
C ILE A 81 0.86 -1.71 3.32
N GLY A 82 1.62 -2.50 2.57
CA GLY A 82 1.10 -3.32 1.48
C GLY A 82 0.23 -4.48 1.97
N ARG A 83 -0.63 -4.98 1.08
CA ARG A 83 -1.64 -6.01 1.38
C ARG A 83 -1.08 -7.39 1.75
N CYS A 84 0.19 -7.66 1.42
CA CYS A 84 0.88 -8.91 1.75
C CYS A 84 1.91 -8.74 2.87
N VAL A 85 1.87 -7.63 3.62
CA VAL A 85 2.68 -7.46 4.82
C VAL A 85 2.00 -8.18 5.99
N PRO A 86 2.65 -9.16 6.65
CA PRO A 86 2.10 -9.84 7.81
C PRO A 86 1.87 -8.88 8.99
N VAL A 87 0.86 -9.18 9.82
CA VAL A 87 0.50 -8.34 10.97
C VAL A 87 1.68 -8.05 11.90
N TYR A 88 2.52 -9.05 12.19
CA TYR A 88 3.65 -8.87 13.09
C TYR A 88 4.69 -7.86 12.56
N ILE A 89 4.90 -7.80 11.24
CA ILE A 89 5.79 -6.81 10.61
C ILE A 89 5.11 -5.45 10.60
N ALA A 90 3.83 -5.41 10.24
CA ALA A 90 3.04 -4.19 10.17
C ALA A 90 2.95 -3.48 11.54
N GLN A 91 2.69 -4.23 12.60
CA GLN A 91 2.64 -3.71 13.97
C GLN A 91 4.00 -3.25 14.47
N HIS A 92 5.07 -4.01 14.18
CA HIS A 92 6.44 -3.56 14.46
C HIS A 92 6.73 -2.22 13.80
N ILE A 93 6.37 -2.07 12.52
CA ILE A 93 6.52 -0.81 11.77
C ILE A 93 5.76 0.35 12.42
N LEU A 94 4.49 0.15 12.79
CA LEU A 94 3.66 1.18 13.43
C LEU A 94 4.21 1.58 14.81
N THR A 95 4.73 0.64 15.58
CA THR A 95 5.39 0.90 16.87
C THR A 95 6.68 1.69 16.66
N LYS A 96 7.52 1.30 15.70
CA LYS A 96 8.79 1.96 15.41
C LYS A 96 8.63 3.37 14.85
N ALA A 97 7.56 3.64 14.11
CA ALA A 97 7.22 4.99 13.66
C ALA A 97 7.08 5.97 14.85
N GLU A 98 6.46 5.52 15.96
CA GLU A 98 6.33 6.31 17.19
C GLU A 98 7.68 6.48 17.91
N GLU A 99 8.46 5.40 18.06
CA GLU A 99 9.77 5.43 18.73
C GLU A 99 10.76 6.39 18.08
N TYR A 100 10.79 6.45 16.75
CA TYR A 100 11.62 7.38 16.00
C TYR A 100 11.02 8.79 15.89
N LYS A 101 10.00 9.10 16.71
CA LYS A 101 9.28 10.39 16.80
C LYS A 101 8.76 10.89 15.44
N LEU A 102 8.48 9.97 14.53
CA LEU A 102 7.76 10.27 13.30
C LEU A 102 6.27 10.37 13.67
N GLY A 103 5.80 9.42 14.48
CA GLY A 103 4.38 9.22 14.74
C GLY A 103 3.62 8.83 13.47
N THR A 104 2.34 8.48 13.63
CA THR A 104 1.48 8.15 12.49
C THR A 104 0.19 8.93 12.61
N THR A 105 -0.08 9.80 11.64
CA THR A 105 -1.36 10.53 11.52
C THR A 105 -2.14 10.14 10.27
N HIS A 106 -1.46 9.54 9.28
CA HIS A 106 -2.08 9.15 8.02
C HIS A 106 -1.62 7.77 7.58
N LEU A 107 -2.54 7.03 6.96
CA LEU A 107 -2.28 5.74 6.32
C LEU A 107 -2.51 5.83 4.82
N VAL A 108 -1.64 5.20 4.04
CA VAL A 108 -1.76 5.18 2.57
C VAL A 108 -2.61 4.01 2.13
N ASN A 109 -3.52 4.24 1.18
CA ASN A 109 -4.32 3.17 0.61
C ASN A 109 -3.44 2.17 -0.17
N GLN A 110 -3.70 0.89 0.06
CA GLN A 110 -2.91 -0.23 -0.48
C GLN A 110 -2.83 -0.28 -2.01
N GLY A 111 -3.81 0.30 -2.70
CA GLY A 111 -3.79 0.41 -4.17
C GLY A 111 -2.68 1.32 -4.73
N PHE A 112 -2.00 2.11 -3.89
CA PHE A 112 -0.89 2.97 -4.30
C PHE A 112 0.49 2.39 -3.97
N VAL A 113 0.55 1.19 -3.38
CA VAL A 113 1.80 0.59 -2.91
C VAL A 113 1.94 -0.85 -3.37
N SER A 114 3.19 -1.29 -3.50
CA SER A 114 3.47 -2.70 -3.79
C SER A 114 3.03 -3.60 -2.63
N SER A 115 2.57 -4.81 -2.95
CA SER A 115 1.95 -5.72 -1.98
C SER A 115 2.88 -6.12 -0.82
N ASN A 116 4.18 -6.32 -1.07
CA ASN A 116 5.20 -6.67 -0.07
C ASN A 116 6.08 -5.46 0.30
N TRP A 117 5.53 -4.25 0.31
CA TRP A 117 6.26 -3.03 0.64
C TRP A 117 5.62 -2.31 1.82
N ALA A 118 6.46 -1.65 2.62
CA ALA A 118 6.02 -0.73 3.65
C ALA A 118 6.92 0.51 3.70
N GLY A 119 6.30 1.64 4.04
CA GLY A 119 6.95 2.94 4.13
C GLY A 119 6.65 3.62 5.46
N ILE A 120 7.68 4.23 6.07
CA ILE A 120 7.55 5.05 7.27
C ILE A 120 8.10 6.44 6.99
N GLY A 121 7.35 7.47 7.34
CA GLY A 121 7.82 8.86 7.23
C GLY A 121 7.86 9.40 5.81
N THR A 122 7.19 8.71 4.89
CA THR A 122 7.24 8.99 3.45
C THR A 122 6.41 10.22 3.07
N SER A 123 6.96 11.06 2.19
CA SER A 123 6.26 12.21 1.58
C SER A 123 5.94 11.95 0.09
N LEU A 124 5.97 10.68 -0.34
CA LEU A 124 5.77 10.30 -1.75
C LEU A 124 4.30 10.39 -2.20
N PHE A 125 3.37 10.33 -1.25
CA PHE A 125 1.94 10.18 -1.54
C PHE A 125 1.21 11.51 -1.41
N SER A 126 0.31 11.79 -2.35
CA SER A 126 -0.59 12.94 -2.27
C SER A 126 -1.67 12.71 -1.21
N GLU A 127 -2.32 13.81 -0.79
CA GLU A 127 -3.44 13.77 0.16
C GLU A 127 -4.55 12.82 -0.28
N ASN A 128 -4.86 12.77 -1.58
CA ASN A 128 -5.88 11.87 -2.15
C ASN A 128 -5.47 10.38 -2.17
N SER A 129 -4.25 10.05 -1.73
CA SER A 129 -3.75 8.68 -1.64
C SER A 129 -3.73 8.15 -0.20
N MET A 130 -4.01 9.02 0.77
CA MET A 130 -3.90 8.73 2.21
C MET A 130 -5.16 9.13 2.96
N SER A 131 -5.33 8.57 4.15
CA SER A 131 -6.46 8.83 5.04
C SER A 131 -5.92 9.17 6.42
N ALA A 132 -6.43 10.25 7.02
CA ALA A 132 -6.13 10.59 8.40
C ALA A 132 -6.71 9.52 9.34
N ILE A 133 -5.99 9.21 10.41
CA ILE A 133 -6.44 8.28 11.46
C ILE A 133 -6.42 8.93 12.84
N THR A 134 -7.28 8.45 13.73
CA THR A 134 -7.28 8.84 15.14
C THR A 134 -6.26 8.01 15.95
N PRO A 135 -5.84 8.48 17.13
CA PRO A 135 -5.02 7.69 18.04
C PRO A 135 -5.67 6.35 18.43
N GLN A 136 -7.00 6.31 18.56
CA GLN A 136 -7.74 5.08 18.85
C GLN A 136 -7.67 4.08 17.68
N GLN A 137 -7.79 4.56 16.44
CA GLN A 137 -7.64 3.71 15.25
C GLN A 137 -6.19 3.20 15.12
N LEU A 138 -5.20 4.04 15.42
CA LEU A 138 -3.80 3.62 15.46
C LEU A 138 -3.54 2.57 16.55
N ALA A 139 -4.17 2.73 17.72
CA ALA A 139 -4.07 1.75 18.81
C ALA A 139 -4.71 0.42 18.42
N ALA A 140 -5.88 0.44 17.79
CA ALA A 140 -6.56 -0.76 17.29
C ALA A 140 -5.71 -1.53 16.28
N LEU A 141 -5.02 -0.86 15.37
CA LEU A 141 -4.09 -1.52 14.42
C LEU A 141 -2.89 -2.19 15.11
N LYS A 142 -2.52 -1.74 16.31
CA LYS A 142 -1.42 -2.29 17.11
C LYS A 142 -1.87 -3.34 18.12
N ASP A 143 -3.15 -3.74 18.10
CA ASP A 143 -3.67 -4.78 18.99
C ASP A 143 -3.04 -6.13 18.65
N GLU A 144 -2.30 -6.70 19.59
CA GLU A 144 -1.57 -7.98 19.44
C GLU A 144 -2.50 -9.18 19.22
N THR A 145 -3.81 -9.03 19.45
CA THR A 145 -4.80 -10.08 19.19
C THR A 145 -5.21 -10.20 17.72
N LEU A 146 -4.85 -9.23 16.87
CA LEU A 146 -5.16 -9.25 15.45
C LEU A 146 -4.34 -10.31 14.71
N ASP A 147 -5.04 -11.15 13.93
CA ASP A 147 -4.39 -11.92 12.88
C ASP A 147 -4.12 -11.05 11.62
N THR A 148 -3.42 -11.63 10.64
CA THR A 148 -3.06 -10.91 9.42
C THR A 148 -4.28 -10.52 8.59
N GLU A 149 -5.30 -11.36 8.53
CA GLU A 149 -6.50 -11.08 7.73
C GLU A 149 -7.28 -9.91 8.33
N SER A 150 -7.55 -9.97 9.63
CA SER A 150 -8.25 -8.94 10.41
C SER A 150 -7.51 -7.62 10.39
N PHE A 151 -6.17 -7.63 10.53
CA PHE A 151 -5.35 -6.43 10.39
C PHE A 151 -5.50 -5.81 9.00
N GLN A 152 -5.39 -6.62 7.95
CA GLN A 152 -5.45 -6.15 6.57
C GLN A 152 -6.85 -5.62 6.22
N GLU A 153 -7.91 -6.24 6.73
CA GLU A 153 -9.28 -5.73 6.60
C GLU A 153 -9.46 -4.37 7.30
N MET A 154 -9.01 -4.26 8.54
CA MET A 154 -9.05 -2.99 9.27
C MET A 154 -8.27 -1.90 8.55
N TYR A 155 -7.05 -2.20 8.07
CA TYR A 155 -6.23 -1.25 7.32
C TYR A 155 -6.94 -0.78 6.04
N ARG A 156 -7.56 -1.68 5.28
CA ARG A 156 -8.35 -1.32 4.07
C ARG A 156 -9.54 -0.43 4.41
N SER A 157 -10.23 -0.72 5.51
CA SER A 157 -11.35 0.10 5.98
C SER A 157 -10.91 1.52 6.31
N LEU A 158 -9.82 1.66 7.06
CA LEU A 158 -9.25 2.95 7.47
C LEU A 158 -8.67 3.77 6.32
N THR A 159 -8.29 3.12 5.22
CA THR A 159 -7.67 3.79 4.06
C THR A 159 -8.61 3.95 2.86
N ARG A 160 -9.91 3.66 3.03
CA ARG A 160 -10.90 3.87 1.98
C ARG A 160 -10.94 5.35 1.58
N GLN A 161 -10.80 5.59 0.28
CA GLN A 161 -10.82 6.94 -0.26
C GLN A 161 -12.28 7.37 -0.55
N PRO A 162 -12.61 8.65 -0.46
CA PRO A 162 -13.96 9.13 -0.77
C PRO A 162 -14.27 8.90 -2.25
N GLU A 163 -15.55 8.65 -2.56
CA GLU A 163 -16.02 8.46 -3.94
C GLU A 163 -15.85 9.71 -4.79
N LYS A 164 -15.77 10.89 -4.17
CA LYS A 164 -15.51 12.17 -4.82
C LYS A 164 -14.33 12.87 -4.17
N VAL A 165 -13.52 13.54 -4.98
CA VAL A 165 -12.34 14.29 -4.54
C VAL A 165 -12.40 15.74 -5.07
N PRO A 166 -11.93 16.73 -4.28
CA PRO A 166 -11.80 18.09 -4.77
C PRO A 166 -10.63 18.16 -5.77
N ALA A 167 -10.90 18.62 -6.99
CA ALA A 167 -9.89 18.84 -8.01
C ALA A 167 -10.33 19.98 -8.95
N PHE A 168 -9.40 20.90 -9.26
CA PHE A 168 -9.67 22.07 -10.12
C PHE A 168 -10.86 22.93 -9.65
N GLY A 169 -11.09 23.03 -8.33
CA GLY A 169 -12.22 23.77 -7.75
C GLY A 169 -13.58 23.07 -7.88
N LEU A 170 -13.62 21.81 -8.35
CA LEU A 170 -14.83 21.01 -8.50
C LEU A 170 -14.78 19.76 -7.61
N MET A 171 -15.94 19.20 -7.27
CA MET A 171 -16.06 17.87 -6.67
C MET A 171 -16.23 16.85 -7.79
N LEU A 172 -15.16 16.14 -8.13
CA LEU A 172 -15.13 15.15 -9.21
C LEU A 172 -15.21 13.73 -8.65
N ASP A 173 -15.73 12.79 -9.43
CA ASP A 173 -15.63 11.37 -9.09
C ASP A 173 -14.15 10.99 -8.94
N ASN A 174 -13.86 10.17 -7.94
CA ASN A 174 -12.52 9.74 -7.65
C ASN A 174 -12.04 8.85 -8.82
N PRO A 175 -10.98 9.25 -9.55
CA PRO A 175 -10.48 8.48 -10.68
C PRO A 175 -10.13 7.02 -10.34
N LYS A 176 -9.89 6.73 -9.06
CA LYS A 176 -9.65 5.37 -8.57
C LYS A 176 -10.85 4.42 -8.69
N TYR A 177 -12.07 4.94 -8.56
CA TYR A 177 -13.30 4.15 -8.70
C TYR A 177 -13.88 4.24 -10.12
N MET A 178 -13.27 5.06 -10.99
CA MET A 178 -13.67 5.11 -12.39
C MET A 178 -13.29 3.80 -13.07
N VAL A 179 -14.30 3.09 -13.55
CA VAL A 179 -14.10 2.02 -14.51
C VAL A 179 -13.68 2.67 -15.83
N PRO A 180 -12.64 2.18 -16.53
CA PRO A 180 -12.29 2.71 -17.85
C PRO A 180 -13.53 2.64 -18.76
N ASN A 181 -13.99 3.79 -19.26
CA ASN A 181 -15.07 3.85 -20.22
C ASN A 181 -14.73 2.96 -21.41
N GLY A 182 -15.45 1.84 -21.54
CA GLY A 182 -15.15 0.75 -22.46
C GLY A 182 -15.37 -0.67 -21.90
N THR A 183 -15.67 -0.80 -20.61
CA THR A 183 -16.00 -2.09 -19.97
C THR A 183 -17.32 -2.09 -19.18
N GLY A 184 -18.20 -1.13 -19.48
CA GLY A 184 -19.60 -1.19 -19.07
C GLY A 184 -20.39 -2.01 -20.10
N LYS A 185 -21.04 -3.07 -19.61
CA LYS A 185 -21.95 -4.00 -20.30
C LYS A 185 -22.60 -3.50 -21.59
#